data_AF-A0A9E5EBV6-F1
#
_entry.id   AF-A0A9E5EBV6-F1
#
_cell.length_a   1.000
_cell.length_b   1.000
_cell.length_c   1.000
_cell.angle_alpha   90.00
_cell.angle_beta   90.00
_cell.angle_gamma   90.00
#
_symmetry.space_group_name_H-M   'P 1'
#
loop_
_entity.id
_entity.type
_entity.pdbx_description
1 polymer ?
#
loop_
_entity_poly.entity_id
_entity_poly.type
_entity_poly.pdbx_seq_one_letter_code
_entity_poly.pdbx_strand_id
1 'polypeptide(L)'
;TFFKKNKNWEVFTERGWIGAPQVIDTRPPTRQSGDVPILWQSFSGVEVKCSQNIFDDTTATLMDFSEFAPGEIGFLYLLPFSPTCALIEATVFWIGWLRNQSARLLMR
;
A
#
# COMPACT_ATOMS: atom_id res chain seq x y z
N THR A 1 16.48 -13.04 -12.55
CA THR A 1 17.71 -12.26 -12.86
C THR A 1 17.75 -11.97 -14.33
N PHE A 2 18.26 -10.81 -14.72
CA PHE A 2 18.38 -10.44 -16.12
C PHE A 2 19.71 -9.74 -16.39
N PHE A 3 20.16 -9.80 -17.63
CA PHE A 3 21.37 -9.12 -18.09
C PHE A 3 21.19 -8.64 -19.53
N LYS A 4 22.04 -7.72 -19.97
CA LYS A 4 21.97 -7.16 -21.32
C LYS A 4 22.93 -7.89 -22.26
N LYS A 5 22.45 -8.33 -23.42
CA LYS A 5 23.23 -8.98 -24.48
C LYS A 5 22.83 -8.44 -25.85
N ASN A 6 23.81 -7.95 -26.63
CA ASN A 6 23.63 -7.54 -28.03
C ASN A 6 22.35 -6.70 -28.30
N LYS A 7 22.12 -5.69 -27.45
CA LYS A 7 20.98 -4.73 -27.45
C LYS A 7 19.67 -5.22 -26.81
N ASN A 8 19.50 -6.52 -26.55
CA ASN A 8 18.34 -7.03 -25.81
C ASN A 8 18.68 -7.34 -24.35
N TRP A 9 17.66 -7.34 -23.51
CA TRP A 9 17.70 -7.93 -22.18
C TRP A 9 17.30 -9.39 -22.24
N GLU A 10 18.05 -10.22 -21.54
CA GLU A 10 17.76 -11.64 -21.37
C GLU A 10 17.27 -11.86 -19.93
N VAL A 11 16.05 -12.36 -19.78
CA VAL A 11 15.42 -12.64 -18.49
C VAL A 11 15.30 -14.15 -18.32
N PHE A 12 15.83 -14.68 -17.21
CA PHE A 12 15.61 -16.08 -16.86
C PHE A 12 14.31 -16.24 -16.08
N THR A 13 13.46 -17.17 -16.53
CA THR A 13 12.19 -17.53 -15.92
C THR A 13 12.11 -19.05 -15.72
N GLU A 14 11.10 -19.53 -15.00
CA GLU A 14 10.82 -20.97 -14.87
C GLU A 14 10.54 -21.66 -16.22
N ARG A 15 10.18 -20.87 -17.25
CA ARG A 15 9.94 -21.34 -18.62
C ARG A 15 11.16 -21.20 -19.53
N GLY A 16 12.32 -20.85 -18.97
CA GLY A 16 13.55 -20.61 -19.70
C GLY A 16 13.83 -19.13 -19.98
N TRP A 17 14.64 -18.88 -21.00
CA TRP A 17 15.13 -17.55 -21.37
C TRP A 17 14.13 -16.79 -22.24
N ILE A 18 13.88 -15.53 -21.88
CA ILE A 18 13.06 -14.59 -22.66
C ILE A 18 13.92 -13.36 -22.98
N GLY A 19 14.04 -13.07 -24.28
CA GLY A 19 14.70 -11.86 -24.78
C GLY A 19 13.70 -10.72 -25.01
N ALA A 20 14.02 -9.50 -24.55
CA ALA A 20 13.18 -8.31 -24.75
C ALA A 20 14.02 -7.03 -24.94
N PRO A 21 13.57 -6.04 -25.73
CA PRO A 21 14.29 -4.76 -25.85
C PRO A 21 14.34 -3.95 -24.54
N GLN A 22 13.36 -4.15 -23.66
CA GLN A 22 13.21 -3.44 -22.39
C GLN A 22 12.78 -4.42 -21.28
N VAL A 23 13.21 -4.13 -20.05
CA VAL A 23 12.79 -4.83 -18.82
C VAL A 23 12.42 -3.77 -17.80
N ILE A 24 11.26 -3.94 -17.17
CA ILE A 24 10.84 -3.17 -15.99
C ILE A 24 10.97 -4.12 -14.79
N ASP A 25 11.89 -3.81 -13.89
CA ASP A 25 12.10 -4.57 -12.67
C ASP A 25 11.33 -3.93 -11.51
N THR A 26 10.20 -4.52 -11.13
CA THR A 26 9.34 -4.05 -10.03
C THR A 26 9.69 -4.69 -8.68
N ARG A 27 10.75 -5.51 -8.62
CA ARG A 27 11.17 -6.13 -7.36
C ARG A 27 11.62 -5.04 -6.38
N PRO A 28 11.30 -5.16 -5.08
CA PRO A 28 11.79 -4.21 -4.08
C PRO A 28 13.33 -4.27 -4.01
N PRO A 29 14.00 -3.15 -3.73
CA PRO A 29 15.45 -3.17 -3.50
C PRO A 29 15.78 -4.09 -2.33
N THR A 30 16.89 -4.80 -2.43
CA THR A 30 17.45 -5.55 -1.30
C THR A 30 17.77 -4.58 -0.17
N ARG A 31 17.02 -4.66 0.93
CA ARG A 31 17.33 -3.95 2.17
C ARG A 31 18.67 -4.42 2.72
N GLN A 32 19.55 -3.49 3.03
CA GLN A 32 20.79 -3.78 3.75
C GLN A 32 20.49 -3.89 5.25
N SER A 33 21.33 -4.65 5.96
CA SER A 33 21.23 -4.73 7.41
C SER A 33 21.53 -3.35 8.01
N GLY A 34 20.53 -2.75 8.68
CA GLY A 34 20.63 -1.41 9.26
C GLY A 34 19.73 -0.35 8.60
N ASP A 35 19.07 -0.67 7.48
CA ASP A 35 18.11 0.23 6.85
C ASP A 35 16.88 0.45 7.74
N VAL A 36 16.63 1.71 8.13
CA VAL A 36 15.43 2.10 8.88
C VAL A 36 14.35 2.54 7.89
N PRO A 37 13.08 2.09 8.04
CA PRO A 37 11.99 2.57 7.21
C PRO A 37 11.83 4.09 7.37
N ILE A 38 11.94 4.82 6.24
CA ILE A 38 11.78 6.28 6.19
C ILE A 38 10.31 6.67 6.44
N LEU A 39 9.40 5.79 6.01
CA LEU A 39 7.95 5.99 6.06
C LEU A 39 7.30 4.71 6.60
N TRP A 40 6.49 4.87 7.64
CA TRP A 40 5.64 3.83 8.19
C TRP A 40 4.20 4.10 7.77
N GLN A 41 3.64 3.20 6.98
CA GLN A 41 2.25 3.26 6.56
C GLN A 41 1.48 2.17 7.31
N SER A 42 0.46 2.58 8.05
CA SER A 42 -0.44 1.69 8.79
C SER A 42 -1.80 1.72 8.15
N PHE A 43 -2.42 0.55 8.03
CA PHE A 43 -3.78 0.37 7.52
C PHE A 43 -4.62 -0.29 8.59
N SER A 44 -5.81 0.23 8.84
CA SER A 44 -6.76 -0.34 9.78
C SER A 44 -8.16 -0.19 9.22
N GLY A 45 -8.75 -1.32 8.82
CA GLY A 45 -10.06 -1.33 8.19
C GLY A 45 -11.03 -2.32 8.81
N VAL A 46 -12.31 -2.05 8.58
CA VAL A 46 -13.42 -2.91 9.00
C VAL A 46 -14.38 -3.06 7.84
N GLU A 47 -14.78 -4.31 7.58
CA GLU A 47 -15.88 -4.59 6.67
C GLU A 47 -17.20 -4.41 7.42
N VAL A 48 -18.07 -3.57 6.87
CA VAL A 48 -19.37 -3.25 7.45
C VAL A 48 -20.47 -3.83 6.57
N LYS A 49 -21.43 -4.50 7.20
CA LYS A 49 -22.65 -4.99 6.56
C LYS A 49 -23.87 -4.31 7.15
N CYS A 50 -24.71 -3.74 6.30
CA CYS A 50 -25.90 -3.01 6.68
C CYS A 50 -27.17 -3.76 6.26
N SER A 51 -28.27 -3.52 6.96
CA SER A 51 -29.58 -4.09 6.63
C SER A 51 -30.29 -3.37 5.48
N GLN A 52 -29.78 -2.21 5.06
CA GLN A 52 -30.34 -1.37 4.01
C GLN A 52 -29.26 -0.99 2.99
N ASN A 53 -29.71 -0.60 1.80
CA ASN A 53 -28.85 -0.14 0.71
C ASN A 53 -28.37 1.28 0.99
N ILE A 54 -27.22 1.41 1.64
CA ILE A 54 -26.64 2.71 2.04
C ILE A 54 -25.42 3.12 1.23
N PHE A 55 -24.79 2.17 0.52
CA PHE A 55 -23.62 2.44 -0.31
C PHE A 55 -24.01 2.54 -1.79
N ASP A 56 -23.35 3.45 -2.51
CA ASP A 56 -23.30 3.41 -3.97
C ASP A 56 -22.11 2.50 -4.38
N ASP A 57 -22.41 1.29 -4.84
CA ASP A 57 -21.40 0.31 -5.21
C ASP A 57 -20.74 0.55 -6.57
N THR A 58 -21.11 1.63 -7.25
CA THR A 58 -20.46 2.09 -8.47
C THR A 58 -19.35 3.12 -8.22
N THR A 59 -19.26 3.64 -6.99
CA THR A 59 -18.34 4.72 -6.63
C THR A 59 -17.52 4.35 -5.40
N ALA A 60 -16.20 4.44 -5.50
CA ALA A 60 -15.30 4.33 -4.36
C ALA A 60 -14.81 5.71 -3.91
N THR A 61 -14.69 5.92 -2.59
CA THR A 61 -14.01 7.10 -2.05
C THR A 61 -12.57 6.74 -1.74
N LEU A 62 -11.64 7.40 -2.42
CA LEU A 62 -10.21 7.19 -2.24
C LEU A 62 -9.57 8.41 -1.60
N MET A 63 -8.74 8.17 -0.58
CA MET A 63 -7.92 9.19 0.08
C MET A 63 -8.76 10.38 0.58
N ASP A 64 -9.79 10.11 1.38
CA ASP A 64 -10.53 11.17 2.06
C ASP A 64 -9.75 11.70 3.27
N PHE A 65 -9.37 12.97 3.24
CA PHE A 65 -8.57 13.64 4.27
C PHE A 65 -9.41 14.39 5.31
N SER A 66 -10.74 14.32 5.25
CA SER A 66 -11.64 15.14 6.10
C SER A 66 -11.44 14.92 7.60
N GLU A 67 -11.08 13.71 8.00
CA GLU A 67 -11.06 13.29 9.41
C GLU A 67 -9.71 13.49 10.12
N PHE A 68 -8.66 13.93 9.42
CA PHE A 68 -7.30 14.01 9.96
C PHE A 68 -6.86 15.45 10.26
N ALA A 69 -6.10 15.63 11.35
CA ALA A 69 -5.67 16.95 11.79
C ALA A 69 -4.59 17.53 10.86
N PRO A 70 -4.50 18.87 10.71
CA PRO A 70 -3.43 19.51 9.95
C PRO A 70 -2.04 19.08 10.45
N GLY A 71 -1.23 18.50 9.57
CA GLY A 71 0.12 18.02 9.87
C GLY A 71 0.23 16.51 10.06
N GLU A 72 -0.89 15.79 10.16
CA GLU A 72 -0.94 14.33 10.04
C GLU A 72 -1.15 13.94 8.57
N ILE A 73 -0.46 12.89 8.11
CA ILE A 73 -0.71 12.33 6.79
C ILE A 73 -1.57 11.09 7.02
N GLY A 74 -2.88 11.27 6.98
CA GLY A 74 -3.85 10.19 7.09
C GLY A 74 -5.05 10.42 6.19
N PHE A 75 -5.67 9.34 5.74
CA PHE A 75 -6.88 9.40 4.95
C PHE A 75 -7.73 8.14 5.12
N LEU A 76 -8.99 8.21 4.70
CA LEU A 76 -9.91 7.07 4.66
C LEU A 76 -10.11 6.55 3.24
N TYR A 77 -10.33 5.25 3.15
CA TYR A 77 -10.96 4.58 2.03
C TYR A 77 -12.37 4.14 2.42
N LEU A 78 -13.32 4.40 1.52
CA LEU A 78 -14.62 3.75 1.52
C LEU A 78 -14.70 2.94 0.22
N LEU A 79 -14.66 1.61 0.36
CA LEU A 79 -14.71 0.69 -0.77
C LEU A 79 -15.99 -0.16 -0.69
N PRO A 80 -17.09 0.28 -1.31
CA PRO A 80 -18.29 -0.52 -1.45
C PRO A 80 -18.06 -1.79 -2.29
N PHE A 81 -18.58 -2.91 -1.80
CA PHE A 81 -18.65 -4.17 -2.54
C PHE A 81 -20.06 -4.44 -3.08
N SER A 82 -21.06 -3.88 -2.41
CA SER A 82 -22.48 -3.92 -2.78
C SER A 82 -23.21 -2.77 -2.08
N PRO A 83 -24.51 -2.53 -2.36
CA PRO A 83 -25.24 -1.47 -1.69
C PRO A 83 -25.34 -1.66 -0.16
N THR A 84 -25.07 -2.86 0.35
CA THR A 84 -25.16 -3.21 1.77
C THR A 84 -23.82 -3.53 2.42
N CYS A 85 -22.72 -3.58 1.67
CA CYS A 85 -21.41 -4.00 2.17
C CYS A 85 -20.31 -3.06 1.69
N ALA A 86 -19.43 -2.63 2.59
CA ALA A 86 -18.24 -1.85 2.24
C ALA A 86 -17.08 -2.11 3.22
N LEU A 87 -15.85 -1.93 2.74
CA LEU A 87 -14.69 -1.73 3.60
C LEU A 87 -14.57 -0.24 3.92
N ILE A 88 -14.43 0.08 5.20
CA ILE A 88 -14.01 1.41 5.67
C ILE A 88 -12.62 1.24 6.26
N GLU A 89 -11.62 1.91 5.69
CA GLU A 89 -10.22 1.73 6.07
C GLU A 89 -9.51 3.05 6.29
N ALA A 90 -8.90 3.21 7.47
CA ALA A 90 -7.99 4.30 7.77
C ALA A 90 -6.57 3.93 7.34
N THR A 91 -5.93 4.83 6.62
CA THR A 91 -4.50 4.78 6.31
C THR A 91 -3.80 5.94 7.00
N VAL A 92 -2.73 5.66 7.75
CA VAL A 92 -1.93 6.67 8.44
C VAL A 92 -0.46 6.49 8.14
N PHE A 93 0.22 7.60 7.87
CA PHE A 93 1.64 7.65 7.59
C PHE A 93 2.39 8.33 8.74
N TRP A 94 3.52 7.72 9.11
CA TRP A 94 4.46 8.25 10.07
C TRP A 94 5.84 8.37 9.42
N ILE A 95 6.37 9.57 9.36
CA ILE A 95 7.77 9.80 8.99
C ILE A 95 8.61 9.46 10.21
N GLY A 96 9.69 8.70 10.04
CA GLY A 96 10.48 8.10 11.12
C GLY A 96 10.95 9.09 12.19
N TRP A 97 10.14 9.26 13.25
CA TRP A 97 10.50 9.89 14.53
C TRP A 97 10.59 8.87 15.67
N LEU A 98 10.68 7.57 15.35
CA LEU A 98 10.93 6.51 16.33
C LEU A 98 12.42 6.41 16.69
N ARG A 99 13.00 7.50 17.20
CA ARG A 99 14.27 7.45 17.95
C ARG A 99 14.10 7.06 19.42
N ASN A 100 12.88 6.93 19.94
CA ASN A 100 12.64 6.51 21.32
C ASN A 100 11.42 5.59 21.49
N GLN A 101 11.52 4.67 22.45
CA GLN A 101 10.73 3.44 22.67
C GLN A 101 9.22 3.60 22.96
N SER A 102 8.61 4.76 22.71
CA SER A 102 7.26 5.07 23.21
C SER A 102 6.09 4.67 22.28
N ALA A 103 6.32 4.27 21.03
CA ALA A 103 5.20 3.98 20.10
C ALA A 103 4.54 2.60 20.28
N ARG A 104 5.01 1.74 21.19
CA ARG A 104 4.36 0.44 21.48
C ARG A 104 3.00 0.56 22.18
N LEU A 105 2.60 1.76 22.63
CA LEU A 105 1.39 1.93 23.43
C LEU A 105 0.12 2.28 22.64
N LEU A 106 0.23 2.68 21.37
CA LEU A 106 -0.91 3.22 20.59
C LEU A 106 -1.49 2.24 19.55
N MET A 107 -1.01 1.01 19.49
CA MET A 107 -1.54 -0.03 18.58
C MET A 107 -2.06 -1.25 19.37
N ARG A 108 -2.91 -1.01 20.36
CA ARG A 108 -3.72 -2.05 21.03
C ARG A 108 -5.19 -1.82 20.73
#